data_AF-A0A928G059-F1
#
_entry.id   AF-A0A928G059-F1
#
_cell.length_a   1.000
_cell.length_b   1.000
_cell.length_c   1.000
_cell.angle_alpha   90.00
_cell.angle_beta   90.00
_cell.angle_gamma   90.00
#
_symmetry.space_group_name_H-M   'P 1'
#
loop_
_entity.id
_entity.type
_entity.pdbx_description
1 polymer ?
#
loop_
_entity_poly.entity_id
_entity_poly.type
_entity_poly.pdbx_seq_one_letter_code
_entity_poly.pdbx_strand_id
1 'polypeptide(L)'
;MRVMKKMMMFAALGIATIGVAVAATIYHLRDDQPIGYSELPAKAQKFVEKYYAGVDVTHITMDRDVTSTEYDVVLGNGTKIEFNADGEWRDVDAHRSAVPSDIVPKQIKSYVDKNYKGDDIVELKRERNGWDVKLSRGLELEFDSAFRLTEVDD
;
A
#
# COMPACT_ATOMS: atom_id res chain seq x y z
N MET A 1 -16.21 13.85 -18.46
CA MET A 1 -15.74 14.55 -17.23
C MET A 1 -15.55 13.47 -16.17
N ARG A 2 -14.30 13.07 -15.89
CA ARG A 2 -13.98 12.03 -14.91
C ARG A 2 -14.12 12.62 -13.51
N VAL A 3 -15.06 12.12 -12.73
CA VAL A 3 -15.18 12.45 -11.30
C VAL A 3 -14.35 11.43 -10.54
N MET A 4 -13.33 11.91 -9.83
CA MET A 4 -12.57 11.13 -8.85
C MET A 4 -13.47 10.77 -7.67
N LYS A 5 -13.29 9.57 -7.09
CA LYS A 5 -13.65 9.31 -5.70
C LYS A 5 -12.48 8.63 -5.01
N LYS A 6 -11.82 9.41 -4.15
CA LYS A 6 -10.89 8.95 -3.11
C LYS A 6 -11.61 7.88 -2.27
N MET A 7 -10.93 6.78 -1.94
CA MET A 7 -11.44 5.78 -1.00
C MET A 7 -10.46 5.67 0.17
N MET A 8 -10.58 6.60 1.12
CA MET A 8 -10.12 6.39 2.49
C MET A 8 -11.20 5.57 3.18
N MET A 9 -10.89 4.33 3.57
CA MET A 9 -11.76 3.55 4.46
C MET A 9 -11.45 3.93 5.90
N PHE A 10 -12.25 4.84 6.46
CA PHE A 10 -12.45 4.91 7.90
C PHE A 10 -13.33 3.73 8.33
N ALA A 11 -12.78 2.85 9.16
CA ALA A 11 -13.54 1.80 9.82
C ALA A 11 -14.55 2.43 10.80
N ALA A 12 -15.84 2.43 10.44
CA ALA A 12 -16.93 2.79 11.32
C ALA A 12 -17.66 1.52 11.80
N LEU A 13 -17.48 1.19 13.08
CA LEU A 13 -18.31 0.23 13.81
C LEU A 13 -19.73 0.79 13.99
N GLY A 14 -20.75 0.01 13.61
CA GLY A 14 -22.13 0.21 14.09
C GLY A 14 -23.20 -0.34 13.13
N ILE A 15 -23.61 -1.61 13.31
CA ILE A 15 -24.79 -2.20 12.65
C ILE A 15 -25.95 -2.24 13.64
N ALA A 16 -27.14 -1.81 13.21
CA ALA A 16 -28.42 -2.36 13.66
C ALA A 16 -29.51 -2.23 12.56
N THR A 17 -29.61 -3.30 11.75
CA THR A 17 -30.82 -4.02 11.22
C THR A 17 -32.02 -3.22 10.67
N ILE A 18 -32.70 -3.57 9.56
CA ILE A 18 -33.43 -4.83 9.26
C ILE A 18 -33.76 -4.94 7.74
N GLY A 19 -33.49 -6.11 7.15
CA GLY A 19 -34.38 -6.86 6.24
C GLY A 19 -34.62 -6.40 4.79
N VAL A 20 -34.26 -7.25 3.82
CA VAL A 20 -35.19 -8.00 2.94
C VAL A 20 -34.35 -8.81 1.94
N ALA A 21 -34.67 -10.10 1.84
CA ALA A 21 -34.00 -11.09 1.00
C ALA A 21 -34.15 -10.78 -0.50
N VAL A 22 -33.02 -10.73 -1.20
CA VAL A 22 -32.94 -11.00 -2.64
C VAL A 22 -32.05 -12.22 -2.83
N ALA A 23 -32.58 -13.17 -3.60
CA ALA A 23 -32.06 -14.50 -3.81
C ALA A 23 -30.67 -14.52 -4.45
N ALA A 24 -29.84 -15.41 -3.91
CA ALA A 24 -28.63 -16.01 -4.47
C ALA A 24 -28.41 -15.81 -5.99
N THR A 25 -27.61 -14.82 -6.34
CA THR A 25 -26.59 -14.86 -7.41
C THR A 25 -25.78 -13.57 -7.28
N ILE A 26 -24.45 -13.68 -7.31
CA ILE A 26 -23.46 -12.67 -6.88
C ILE A 26 -23.26 -12.63 -5.35
N TYR A 27 -22.93 -13.77 -4.74
CA TYR A 27 -21.92 -13.76 -3.68
C TYR A 27 -20.55 -13.59 -4.36
N HIS A 28 -20.24 -12.41 -4.89
CA HIS A 28 -18.83 -12.02 -4.90
C HIS A 28 -18.59 -11.58 -3.46
N LEU A 29 -18.21 -12.55 -2.62
CA LEU A 29 -17.67 -12.23 -1.31
C LEU A 29 -16.41 -11.40 -1.59
N ARG A 30 -16.57 -10.09 -1.49
CA ARG A 30 -15.52 -9.07 -1.52
C ARG A 30 -14.76 -9.14 -0.19
N ASP A 31 -14.30 -10.33 0.16
CA ASP A 31 -13.54 -10.59 1.36
C ASP A 31 -12.13 -10.98 0.91
N ASP A 32 -11.14 -10.28 1.45
CA ASP A 32 -9.72 -10.61 1.35
C ASP A 32 -9.51 -12.11 1.56
N GLN A 33 -9.04 -12.80 0.52
CA GLN A 33 -8.82 -14.24 0.57
C GLN A 33 -7.42 -14.53 1.11
N PRO A 34 -7.26 -15.22 2.25
CA PRO A 34 -5.94 -15.63 2.71
C PRO A 34 -5.32 -16.60 1.71
N ILE A 35 -4.05 -16.37 1.34
CA ILE A 35 -3.29 -17.22 0.42
C ILE A 35 -1.93 -17.59 1.00
N GLY A 36 -1.30 -18.62 0.43
CA GLY A 36 0.09 -18.98 0.74
C GLY A 36 1.12 -18.14 -0.01
N TYR A 37 2.35 -18.07 0.52
CA TYR A 37 3.45 -17.32 -0.12
C TYR A 37 3.76 -17.78 -1.55
N SER A 38 3.62 -19.08 -1.82
CA SER A 38 3.81 -19.64 -3.16
C SER A 38 2.78 -19.17 -4.18
N GLU A 39 1.65 -18.62 -3.73
CA GLU A 39 0.57 -18.12 -4.58
C GLU A 39 0.75 -16.64 -4.95
N LEU A 40 1.69 -15.93 -4.31
CA LEU A 40 2.06 -14.58 -4.73
C LEU A 40 2.67 -14.61 -6.14
N PRO A 41 2.49 -13.56 -6.95
CA PRO A 41 3.22 -13.43 -8.20
C PRO A 41 4.73 -13.46 -7.96
N ALA A 42 5.49 -14.09 -8.87
CA ALA A 42 6.93 -14.28 -8.71
C ALA A 42 7.72 -12.95 -8.54
N LYS A 43 7.22 -11.83 -9.08
CA LYS A 43 7.82 -10.50 -8.85
C LYS A 43 7.66 -10.04 -7.40
N ALA A 44 6.50 -10.28 -6.78
CA ALA A 44 6.24 -9.94 -5.38
C ALA A 44 7.10 -10.78 -4.43
N GLN A 45 7.21 -12.10 -4.69
CA GLN A 45 8.11 -12.97 -3.92
C GLN A 45 9.55 -12.44 -3.94
N LYS A 46 10.10 -12.17 -5.13
CA LYS A 46 11.44 -11.60 -5.30
C LYS A 46 11.61 -10.24 -4.62
N PHE A 47 10.56 -9.42 -4.58
CA PHE A 47 10.60 -8.14 -3.89
C PHE A 47 10.78 -8.34 -2.39
N VAL A 48 9.95 -9.19 -1.78
CA VAL A 48 10.03 -9.51 -0.34
C VAL A 48 11.39 -10.14 -0.01
N GLU A 49 11.84 -11.12 -0.78
CA GLU A 49 13.14 -11.77 -0.62
C GLU A 49 14.31 -10.78 -0.70
N LYS A 50 14.25 -9.82 -1.62
CA LYS A 50 15.35 -8.87 -1.83
C LYS A 50 15.42 -7.80 -0.75
N TYR A 51 14.28 -7.21 -0.38
CA TYR A 51 14.27 -6.01 0.45
C TYR A 51 13.95 -6.27 1.92
N TYR A 52 13.38 -7.44 2.23
CA TYR A 52 12.97 -7.84 3.58
C TYR A 52 13.49 -9.23 3.95
N ALA A 53 14.68 -9.60 3.44
CA ALA A 53 15.34 -10.85 3.77
C ALA A 53 15.46 -11.05 5.29
N GLY A 54 15.05 -12.22 5.78
CA GLY A 54 15.10 -12.56 7.20
C GLY A 54 13.97 -11.98 8.06
N VAL A 55 13.01 -11.28 7.45
CA VAL A 55 11.76 -10.90 8.11
C VAL A 55 10.69 -11.92 7.75
N ASP A 56 10.04 -12.49 8.76
CA ASP A 56 8.97 -13.48 8.55
C ASP A 56 7.75 -12.83 7.88
N VAL A 57 7.08 -13.58 7.01
CA VAL A 57 5.77 -13.19 6.46
C VAL A 57 4.68 -13.72 7.41
N THR A 58 3.81 -12.84 7.90
CA THR A 58 2.78 -13.19 8.89
C THR A 58 1.41 -13.35 8.28
N HIS A 59 1.08 -12.53 7.28
CA HIS A 59 -0.22 -12.56 6.63
C HIS A 59 -0.07 -12.26 5.14
N ILE A 60 -0.83 -12.97 4.31
CA ILE A 60 -0.94 -12.69 2.89
C ILE A 60 -2.39 -12.82 2.49
N THR A 61 -2.94 -11.78 1.90
CA THR A 61 -4.29 -11.77 1.35
C THR A 61 -4.27 -11.40 -0.12
N MET A 62 -5.20 -11.99 -0.86
CA MET A 62 -5.53 -11.59 -2.22
C MET A 62 -6.90 -10.93 -2.19
N ASP A 63 -6.95 -9.66 -2.56
CA ASP A 63 -8.20 -8.98 -2.88
C ASP A 63 -8.44 -9.11 -4.39
N ARG A 64 -9.64 -9.56 -4.76
CA ARG A 64 -10.03 -9.76 -6.15
C ARG A 64 -11.41 -9.19 -6.39
N ASP A 65 -11.41 -8.07 -7.10
CA ASP A 65 -12.60 -7.45 -7.63
C ASP A 65 -12.82 -7.82 -9.11
N VAL A 66 -13.96 -7.42 -9.68
CA VAL A 66 -14.33 -7.72 -11.07
C VAL A 66 -13.28 -7.20 -12.07
N THR A 67 -12.55 -6.15 -11.71
CA THR A 67 -11.62 -5.44 -12.60
C THR A 67 -10.16 -5.43 -12.13
N SER A 68 -9.89 -5.89 -10.91
CA SER A 68 -8.56 -5.78 -10.28
C SER A 68 -8.26 -6.98 -9.39
N THR A 69 -6.97 -7.25 -9.24
CA THR A 69 -6.45 -8.19 -8.24
C THR A 69 -5.28 -7.52 -7.58
N GLU A 70 -5.27 -7.54 -6.26
CA GLU A 70 -4.25 -6.93 -5.42
C GLU A 70 -3.83 -7.95 -4.36
N TYR A 71 -2.60 -7.84 -3.89
CA TYR A 71 -2.03 -8.73 -2.91
C TYR A 71 -1.42 -7.91 -1.78
N ASP A 72 -1.86 -8.18 -0.56
CA ASP A 72 -1.31 -7.56 0.63
C ASP A 72 -0.43 -8.55 1.34
N VAL A 73 0.78 -8.12 1.68
CA VAL A 73 1.75 -8.90 2.47
C VAL A 73 2.05 -8.14 3.74
N VAL A 74 1.77 -8.75 4.89
CA VAL A 74 2.16 -8.24 6.20
C VAL A 74 3.34 -9.04 6.72
N LEU A 75 4.36 -8.33 7.18
CA LEU A 75 5.60 -8.90 7.70
C LEU A 75 5.62 -8.87 9.24
N GLY A 76 6.50 -9.68 9.84
CA GLY A 76 6.64 -9.83 11.29
C GLY A 76 7.12 -8.56 12.01
N ASN A 77 7.76 -7.64 11.29
CA ASN A 77 8.13 -6.31 11.81
C ASN A 77 7.01 -5.27 11.67
N GLY A 78 5.84 -5.66 11.16
CA GLY A 78 4.69 -4.79 10.93
C GLY A 78 4.67 -4.06 9.58
N THR A 79 5.67 -4.27 8.70
CA THR A 79 5.62 -3.71 7.35
C THR A 79 4.47 -4.32 6.56
N LYS A 80 3.64 -3.47 5.93
CA LYS A 80 2.63 -3.86 4.93
C LYS A 80 3.14 -3.50 3.53
N ILE A 81 3.00 -4.44 2.60
CA ILE A 81 3.34 -4.22 1.19
C ILE A 81 2.14 -4.62 0.34
N GLU A 82 1.67 -3.68 -0.47
CA GLU A 82 0.58 -3.92 -1.42
C GLU A 82 1.18 -4.12 -2.82
N PHE A 83 0.76 -5.17 -3.52
CA PHE A 83 1.16 -5.47 -4.89
C PHE A 83 -0.04 -5.49 -5.82
N ASN A 84 0.18 -5.04 -7.05
CA ASN A 84 -0.82 -5.22 -8.10
C ASN A 84 -0.85 -6.68 -8.61
N ALA A 85 -1.78 -6.96 -9.54
CA ALA A 85 -1.94 -8.27 -10.16
C ALA A 85 -0.65 -8.88 -10.75
N ASP A 86 0.28 -8.05 -11.23
CA ASP A 86 1.55 -8.46 -11.83
C ASP A 86 2.66 -8.71 -10.78
N GLY A 87 2.39 -8.43 -9.50
CA GLY A 87 3.36 -8.49 -8.40
C GLY A 87 4.28 -7.28 -8.33
N GLU A 88 3.92 -6.16 -8.94
CA GLU A 88 4.64 -4.90 -8.76
C GLU A 88 4.06 -4.16 -7.57
N TRP A 89 4.93 -3.75 -6.66
CA TRP A 89 4.51 -3.05 -5.46
C TRP A 89 3.86 -1.70 -5.81
N ARG A 90 2.83 -1.36 -5.04
CA ARG A 90 2.05 -0.14 -5.07
C ARG A 90 2.27 0.69 -3.82
N ASP A 91 2.28 0.02 -2.68
CA ASP A 91 2.48 0.67 -1.39
C ASP A 91 3.46 -0.14 -0.54
N VAL A 92 4.28 0.57 0.22
CA VAL A 92 5.19 0.03 1.23
C VAL A 92 5.06 0.89 2.47
N ASP A 93 4.22 0.45 3.40
CA ASP A 93 4.10 1.03 4.73
C ASP A 93 5.00 0.25 5.69
N ALA A 94 6.14 0.84 6.03
CA ALA A 94 7.10 0.29 6.98
C ALA A 94 6.78 0.65 8.45
N HIS A 95 5.68 1.35 8.68
CA HIS A 95 5.09 1.74 9.96
C HIS A 95 6.04 2.56 10.86
N ARG A 96 6.96 1.87 11.56
CA ARG A 96 7.98 2.51 12.43
C ARG A 96 9.41 2.34 11.93
N SER A 97 9.60 1.60 10.83
CA SER A 97 10.90 1.41 10.19
C SER A 97 10.99 2.27 8.94
N ALA A 98 12.21 2.45 8.42
CA ALA A 98 12.40 3.10 7.14
C ALA A 98 12.06 2.16 5.98
N VAL A 99 11.42 2.70 4.95
CA VAL A 99 11.29 2.05 3.64
C VAL A 99 12.69 1.78 3.06
N PRO A 100 12.94 0.61 2.43
CA PRO A 100 14.22 0.30 1.81
C PRO A 100 14.67 1.40 0.85
N SER A 101 15.83 2.02 1.12
CA SER A 101 16.27 3.21 0.37
C SER A 101 16.41 2.99 -1.15
N ASP A 102 16.65 1.75 -1.57
CA ASP A 102 16.80 1.35 -2.98
C ASP A 102 15.50 1.49 -3.79
N ILE A 103 14.34 1.46 -3.14
CA ILE A 103 13.04 1.56 -3.83
C ILE A 103 12.54 3.01 -3.91
N VAL A 104 13.14 3.92 -3.15
CA VAL A 104 12.80 5.35 -3.12
C VAL A 104 13.40 6.04 -4.35
N PRO A 105 12.62 6.77 -5.16
CA PRO A 105 13.16 7.60 -6.22
C PRO A 105 14.18 8.60 -5.69
N LYS A 106 15.34 8.71 -6.36
CA LYS A 106 16.47 9.55 -5.92
C LYS A 106 16.07 11.01 -5.69
N GLN A 107 15.16 11.53 -6.49
CA GLN A 107 14.64 12.90 -6.40
C GLN A 107 13.87 13.12 -5.09
N ILE A 108 12.97 12.20 -4.75
CA ILE A 108 12.21 12.22 -3.49
C ILE A 108 13.18 12.11 -2.31
N LYS A 109 14.09 11.12 -2.34
CA LYS A 109 15.09 10.94 -1.30
C LYS A 109 15.91 12.22 -1.06
N SER A 110 16.40 12.82 -2.15
CA SER A 110 17.20 14.06 -2.08
C SER A 110 16.39 15.24 -1.54
N TYR A 111 15.10 15.32 -1.86
CA TYR A 111 14.20 16.33 -1.34
C TYR A 111 14.00 16.16 0.16
N VAL A 112 13.72 14.94 0.63
CA VAL A 112 13.54 14.64 2.05
C VAL A 112 14.83 14.90 2.83
N ASP A 113 15.97 14.37 2.38
CA ASP A 113 17.28 14.58 3.03
C ASP A 113 17.64 16.07 3.18
N LYS A 114 17.21 16.91 2.22
CA LYS A 114 17.50 18.35 2.20
C LYS A 114 16.58 19.16 3.12
N ASN A 115 15.27 18.88 3.07
CA ASN A 115 14.25 19.73 3.68
C ASN A 115 13.75 19.19 5.04
N TYR A 116 13.85 17.88 5.27
CA TYR A 116 13.32 17.18 6.44
C TYR A 116 14.42 16.35 7.10
N LYS A 117 15.50 17.03 7.51
CA LYS A 117 16.68 16.38 8.10
C LYS A 117 16.30 15.59 9.35
N GLY A 118 16.74 14.33 9.38
CA GLY A 118 16.53 13.43 10.50
C GLY A 118 15.19 12.68 10.47
N ASP A 119 14.35 12.92 9.47
CA ASP A 119 13.17 12.09 9.23
C ASP A 119 13.50 10.94 8.29
N ASP A 120 12.95 9.77 8.60
CA ASP A 120 12.93 8.63 7.70
C ASP A 120 11.65 8.64 6.86
N ILE A 121 11.72 8.08 5.65
CA ILE A 121 10.52 7.75 4.87
C ILE A 121 9.98 6.44 5.43
N VAL A 122 8.79 6.48 6.02
CA VAL A 122 8.14 5.31 6.64
C VAL A 122 7.04 4.72 5.76
N GLU A 123 6.53 5.48 4.80
CA GLU A 123 5.58 4.99 3.79
C GLU A 123 5.94 5.58 2.43
N LEU A 124 5.89 4.74 1.39
CA LEU A 124 6.12 5.16 0.02
C LEU A 124 5.08 4.49 -0.89
N LYS A 125 4.22 5.32 -1.46
CA LYS A 125 3.11 4.87 -2.31
C LYS A 125 3.26 5.37 -3.74
N ARG A 126 2.98 4.49 -4.69
CA ARG A 126 2.96 4.76 -6.14
C ARG A 126 1.55 5.04 -6.60
N GLU A 127 1.24 6.31 -6.75
CA GLU A 127 -0.02 6.76 -7.29
C GLU A 127 0.01 6.83 -8.82
N ARG A 128 -1.17 6.84 -9.43
CA ARG A 128 -1.29 6.92 -10.90
C ARG A 128 -0.60 8.17 -11.48
N ASN A 129 -0.62 9.27 -10.74
CA ASN A 129 -0.15 10.57 -11.19
C ASN A 129 1.09 11.06 -10.42
N GLY A 130 1.69 10.22 -9.58
CA GLY A 130 2.64 10.71 -8.60
C GLY A 130 3.04 9.70 -7.54
N TRP A 131 3.41 10.23 -6.39
CA TRP A 131 3.91 9.49 -5.23
C TRP A 131 3.42 10.16 -3.97
N ASP A 132 2.98 9.35 -3.02
CA ASP A 132 2.70 9.80 -1.66
C ASP A 132 3.79 9.26 -0.75
N VAL A 133 4.29 10.11 0.15
CA VAL A 133 5.43 9.82 1.00
C VAL A 133 5.10 10.25 2.42
N LYS A 134 5.10 9.30 3.36
CA LYS A 134 4.96 9.62 4.78
C LYS A 134 6.32 9.64 5.45
N LEU A 135 6.55 10.67 6.25
CA LEU A 135 7.74 10.81 7.07
C LEU A 135 7.52 10.23 8.47
N SER A 136 8.59 9.82 9.14
CA SER A 136 8.57 9.25 10.50
C SER A 136 7.93 10.16 11.56
N ARG A 137 7.87 11.47 11.29
CA ARG A 137 7.20 12.45 12.16
C ARG A 137 5.71 12.62 11.90
N GLY A 138 5.14 11.88 10.96
CA GLY A 138 3.72 11.92 10.60
C GLY A 138 3.38 12.70 9.34
N LEU A 139 4.25 13.65 8.92
CA LEU A 139 4.01 14.51 7.77
C LEU A 139 3.90 13.71 6.46
N GLU A 140 2.91 14.05 5.64
CA GLU A 140 2.66 13.45 4.33
C GLU A 140 3.04 14.43 3.21
N LEU A 141 3.73 13.93 2.19
CA LEU A 141 4.20 14.69 1.04
C LEU A 141 3.68 14.04 -0.24
N GLU A 142 2.99 14.82 -1.07
CA GLU A 142 2.60 14.38 -2.41
C GLU A 142 3.57 14.95 -3.45
N PHE A 143 4.02 14.10 -4.38
CA PHE A 143 4.84 14.47 -5.52
C PHE A 143 4.13 14.09 -6.81
N ASP A 144 4.21 14.93 -7.83
CA ASP A 144 3.74 14.56 -9.16
C ASP A 144 4.67 13.53 -9.85
N SER A 145 4.24 13.03 -11.00
CA SER A 145 5.04 12.09 -11.83
C SER A 145 6.42 12.62 -12.28
N ALA A 146 6.67 13.93 -12.18
CA ALA A 146 7.97 14.55 -12.46
C ALA A 146 8.79 14.77 -11.17
N PHE A 147 8.36 14.20 -10.03
CA PHE A 147 8.95 14.32 -8.70
C PHE A 147 8.97 15.74 -8.16
N ARG A 148 8.03 16.59 -8.57
CA ARG A 148 7.85 17.93 -8.01
C ARG A 148 6.85 17.82 -6.87
N LEU A 149 7.21 18.35 -5.71
CA LEU A 149 6.31 18.43 -4.56
C LEU A 149 5.06 19.24 -4.96
N THR A 150 3.89 18.69 -4.70
CA THR A 150 2.59 19.31 -4.97
C THR A 150 1.82 19.64 -3.71
N GLU A 151 1.90 18.81 -2.68
CA GLU A 151 1.15 18.98 -1.43
C GLU A 151 1.98 18.51 -0.23
N VAL A 152 1.68 19.11 0.93
CA VAL A 152 2.23 18.76 2.24
C VAL A 152 1.07 18.81 3.24
N ASP A 153 0.82 17.71 3.93
CA ASP A 153 -0.27 17.57 4.91
C ASP A 153 0.24 16.99 6.25
N ASP A 154 -0.41 17.32 7.36
CA ASP A 154 0.02 17.00 8.73
C ASP A 154 -0.84 15.99 9.49
#